data_AF-A0A7C2YCU1-F1
#
_entry.id   AF-A0A7C2YCU1-F1
#
_cell.length_a   1.000
_cell.length_b   1.000
_cell.length_c   1.000
_cell.angle_alpha   90.00
_cell.angle_beta   90.00
_cell.angle_gamma   90.00
#
_symmetry.space_group_name_H-M   'P 1'
#
loop_
_entity.id
_entity.type
_entity.pdbx_description
1 polymer ?
#
loop_
_entity_poly.entity_id
_entity_poly.type
_entity_poly.pdbx_seq_one_letter_code
_entity_poly.pdbx_strand_id
1 'polypeptide(L)'
;MVKMPTRLSDSSALRRPSFWKLVWHLPKLIRLVGRLLRDSRVPIFGKIVFALSIVYLFSPIDLIPDFILPIIGYMDDLAIVLAGLRFLLRQTPTNVLEEHLAQIG
;
A
#
# COMPACT_ATOMS: atom_id res chain seq x y z
N MET A 1 -35.52 40.27 -20.36
CA MET A 1 -34.46 40.64 -19.38
C MET A 1 -34.29 39.45 -18.43
N VAL A 2 -33.55 38.43 -18.86
CA VAL A 2 -33.43 37.13 -18.16
C VAL A 2 -32.28 37.20 -17.17
N LYS A 3 -32.59 37.01 -15.89
CA LYS A 3 -31.60 36.96 -14.80
C LYS A 3 -30.80 35.66 -14.95
N MET A 4 -29.54 35.76 -15.40
CA MET A 4 -28.61 34.63 -15.37
C MET A 4 -28.30 34.27 -13.91
N PRO A 5 -28.46 33.01 -13.48
CA PRO A 5 -27.94 32.54 -12.22
C PRO A 5 -26.43 32.31 -12.34
N THR A 6 -25.65 33.12 -11.63
CA THR A 6 -24.23 32.89 -11.35
C THR A 6 -24.08 31.65 -10.48
N ARG A 7 -23.89 30.49 -11.11
CA ARG A 7 -23.62 29.21 -10.43
C ARG A 7 -22.40 28.53 -11.07
N LEU A 8 -21.23 29.14 -10.91
CA LEU A 8 -19.95 28.55 -11.28
C LEU A 8 -18.96 28.73 -10.12
N SER A 9 -18.83 27.69 -9.32
CA SER A 9 -17.59 27.20 -8.65
C SER A 9 -17.92 26.41 -7.38
N ASP A 10 -18.80 25.41 -7.53
CA ASP A 10 -18.83 24.26 -6.64
C ASP A 10 -17.44 23.57 -6.69
N SER A 11 -16.56 23.98 -5.79
CA SER A 11 -15.22 23.42 -5.57
C SER A 11 -15.27 22.08 -4.80
N SER A 12 -16.47 21.52 -4.63
CA SER A 12 -16.75 20.20 -4.07
C SER A 12 -16.33 19.03 -4.97
N ALA A 13 -15.85 19.31 -6.19
CA ALA A 13 -15.34 18.31 -7.13
C ALA A 13 -13.91 17.81 -6.84
N LEU A 14 -13.18 18.43 -5.91
CA LEU A 14 -11.96 17.83 -5.38
C LEU A 14 -12.35 16.80 -4.32
N ARG A 15 -12.82 15.65 -4.82
CA ARG A 15 -12.98 14.41 -4.08
C ARG A 15 -11.61 13.95 -3.60
N ARG A 16 -11.03 14.69 -2.64
CA ARG A 16 -9.77 14.34 -2.01
C ARG A 16 -9.97 12.92 -1.48
N PRO A 17 -9.21 11.92 -1.95
CA PRO A 17 -9.26 10.62 -1.31
C PRO A 17 -8.90 10.90 0.15
N SER A 18 -9.88 10.74 1.03
CA SER A 18 -9.68 11.02 2.44
C SER A 18 -8.61 10.04 2.90
N PHE A 19 -7.38 10.54 3.04
CA PHE A 19 -6.22 9.75 3.45
C PHE A 19 -6.54 8.97 4.73
N TRP A 20 -7.33 9.60 5.60
CA TRP A 20 -7.92 9.02 6.81
C TRP A 20 -8.68 7.71 6.57
N LYS A 21 -9.39 7.60 5.44
CA LYS A 21 -10.10 6.36 5.09
C LYS A 21 -9.14 5.23 4.77
N LEU A 22 -8.00 5.52 4.13
CA LEU A 22 -6.94 4.55 3.89
C LEU A 22 -6.30 4.10 5.20
N VAL A 23 -5.98 5.05 6.09
CA VAL A 23 -5.42 4.79 7.43
C VAL A 23 -6.31 3.84 8.23
N TRP A 24 -7.63 3.99 8.18
CA TRP A 24 -8.57 3.09 8.86
C TRP A 24 -8.59 1.66 8.31
N HIS A 25 -8.13 1.42 7.07
CA HIS A 25 -8.06 0.09 6.46
C HIS A 25 -6.72 -0.62 6.67
N LEU A 26 -5.67 0.08 7.10
CA LEU A 26 -4.35 -0.51 7.39
C LEU A 26 -4.41 -1.73 8.34
N PRO A 27 -5.18 -1.72 9.45
CA PRO A 27 -5.22 -2.86 10.37
C PRO A 27 -5.76 -4.14 9.72
N LYS A 28 -6.66 -3.99 8.73
CA LYS A 28 -7.18 -5.12 7.95
C LYS A 28 -6.13 -5.64 6.97
N LEU A 29 -5.39 -4.74 6.31
CA LEU A 29 -4.30 -5.10 5.40
C LEU A 29 -3.17 -5.86 6.12
N ILE A 30 -2.73 -5.38 7.29
CA ILE A 30 -1.68 -6.05 8.07
C ILE A 30 -2.11 -7.47 8.46
N ARG A 31 -3.36 -7.65 8.91
CA ARG A 31 -3.92 -8.97 9.22
C ARG A 31 -4.00 -9.88 8.00
N LEU A 32 -4.40 -9.35 6.85
CA LEU A 32 -4.48 -10.09 5.59
C LEU A 32 -3.10 -10.59 5.16
N VAL A 33 -2.12 -9.69 5.13
CA VAL A 33 -0.73 -10.02 4.79
C VAL A 33 -0.17 -11.06 5.76
N GLY A 34 -0.39 -10.89 7.07
CA GLY A 34 0.06 -11.87 8.06
C GLY A 34 -0.52 -13.27 7.83
N ARG A 35 -1.79 -13.38 7.42
CA ARG A 35 -2.41 -14.66 7.05
C ARG A 35 -1.83 -15.23 5.75
N LEU A 36 -1.66 -14.40 4.72
CA LEU A 36 -1.07 -14.79 3.44
C LEU A 36 0.38 -15.28 3.58
N LEU A 37 1.18 -14.63 4.42
CA LEU A 37 2.55 -15.06 4.69
C LEU A 37 2.62 -16.43 5.37
N ARG A 38 1.63 -16.75 6.21
CA ARG A 38 1.52 -18.07 6.87
C ARG A 38 0.89 -19.15 5.98
N ASP A 39 0.14 -18.77 4.95
CA ASP A 39 -0.55 -19.71 4.08
C ASP A 39 0.44 -20.37 3.10
N SER A 40 0.53 -21.71 3.13
CA SER A 40 1.41 -22.50 2.26
C SER A 40 1.04 -22.41 0.77
N ARG A 41 -0.19 -21.99 0.43
CA ARG A 41 -0.65 -21.81 -0.95
C ARG A 41 -0.07 -20.55 -1.61
N VAL A 42 0.47 -19.62 -0.81
CA VAL A 42 1.12 -18.42 -1.33
C VAL A 42 2.55 -18.76 -1.76
N PRO A 43 2.96 -18.43 -3.00
CA PRO A 43 4.30 -18.73 -3.49
C PRO A 43 5.38 -18.13 -2.58
N ILE A 44 6.37 -18.95 -2.22
CA ILE A 44 7.51 -18.54 -1.38
C ILE A 44 8.23 -17.34 -2.00
N PHE A 45 8.30 -17.27 -3.33
CA PHE A 45 8.89 -16.15 -4.05
C PHE A 45 8.24 -14.80 -3.70
N GLY A 46 6.90 -14.74 -3.64
CA GLY A 46 6.19 -13.54 -3.22
C GLY A 46 6.48 -13.16 -1.77
N LYS A 47 6.60 -14.16 -0.89
CA LYS A 47 6.94 -13.96 0.53
C LYS A 47 8.35 -13.41 0.70
N ILE A 48 9.31 -13.95 -0.05
CA ILE A 48 10.70 -13.50 -0.04
C ILE A 48 10.79 -12.05 -0.53
N VAL A 49 10.13 -11.71 -1.65
CA VAL A 49 10.13 -10.33 -2.16
C VAL A 49 9.54 -9.37 -1.12
N PHE A 50 8.40 -9.70 -0.51
CA PHE A 50 7.83 -8.87 0.55
C PHE A 50 8.76 -8.77 1.76
N ALA A 51 9.35 -9.88 2.20
CA ALA A 51 10.32 -9.89 3.29
C ALA A 51 11.55 -9.03 2.98
N LEU A 52 12.06 -9.08 1.74
CA LEU A 52 13.15 -8.22 1.28
C LEU A 52 12.74 -6.74 1.28
N SER A 53 11.50 -6.40 0.91
CA SER A 53 11.01 -5.02 1.01
C SER A 53 10.93 -4.51 2.45
N ILE A 54 10.54 -5.39 3.39
CA ILE A 54 10.54 -5.06 4.83
C ILE A 54 11.97 -4.97 5.36
N VAL A 55 12.84 -5.91 5.00
CA VAL A 55 14.26 -5.84 5.35
C VAL A 55 14.86 -4.56 4.79
N TYR A 56 14.56 -4.17 3.55
CA TYR A 56 15.01 -2.90 2.98
C TYR A 56 14.55 -1.71 3.82
N LEU A 57 13.29 -1.65 4.24
CA LEU A 57 12.76 -0.60 5.13
C LEU A 57 13.51 -0.51 6.47
N PHE A 58 13.91 -1.64 7.05
CA PHE A 58 14.57 -1.71 8.36
C PHE A 58 16.09 -1.85 8.28
N SER A 59 16.64 -2.00 7.08
CA SER A 59 18.05 -2.31 6.86
C SER A 59 18.82 -0.99 6.83
N PRO A 60 19.76 -0.77 7.77
CA PRO A 60 20.67 0.36 7.77
C PRO A 60 21.80 0.17 6.73
N ILE A 61 21.50 -0.52 5.61
CA ILE A 61 22.45 -0.76 4.52
C ILE A 61 22.13 0.29 3.46
N ASP A 62 22.49 1.52 3.80
CA ASP A 62 22.80 2.58 2.86
C ASP A 62 23.89 2.09 1.91
N LEU A 63 23.51 1.49 0.79
CA LEU A 63 24.42 1.34 -0.36
C LEU A 63 24.75 2.71 -0.98
N ILE A 64 23.98 3.74 -0.63
CA ILE A 64 24.21 5.14 -0.97
C ILE A 64 24.24 5.90 0.35
N PRO A 65 25.39 6.41 0.80
CA PRO A 65 25.49 7.12 2.07
C PRO A 65 24.46 8.27 2.17
N ASP A 66 23.73 8.32 3.29
CA ASP A 66 22.74 9.30 3.74
C ASP A 66 23.09 10.78 3.51
N PHE A 67 24.36 11.10 3.25
CA PHE A 67 24.84 12.43 2.95
C PHE A 67 24.36 13.00 1.61
N ILE A 68 23.84 12.18 0.70
CA ILE A 68 23.54 12.59 -0.68
C ILE A 68 22.05 12.95 -0.89
N LEU A 69 21.08 12.29 -0.24
CA LEU A 69 19.63 12.45 -0.53
C LEU A 69 18.68 12.32 0.70
N PRO A 70 18.85 13.13 1.77
CA PRO A 70 18.10 12.95 3.03
C PRO A 70 16.59 13.30 2.97
N ILE A 71 16.09 13.91 1.90
CA ILE A 71 14.69 14.40 1.80
C ILE A 71 13.81 13.50 0.92
N ILE A 72 14.40 12.68 0.03
CA ILE A 72 13.67 11.84 -0.93
C ILE A 72 13.53 10.38 -0.45
N GLY A 73 14.40 9.90 0.44
CA GLY A 73 14.46 8.50 0.89
C GLY A 73 13.16 7.97 1.51
N TYR A 74 12.52 8.72 2.40
CA TYR A 74 11.32 8.23 3.12
C TYR A 74 10.12 7.87 2.23
N MET A 75 9.97 8.55 1.09
CA MET A 75 8.89 8.22 0.15
C MET A 75 9.21 6.97 -0.66
N ASP A 76 10.50 6.76 -0.97
CA ASP A 76 10.95 5.58 -1.70
C ASP A 76 10.84 4.32 -0.84
N ASP A 77 11.18 4.41 0.45
CA ASP A 77 11.04 3.31 1.41
C ASP A 77 9.60 2.80 1.49
N LEU A 78 8.64 3.73 1.59
CA LEU A 78 7.21 3.39 1.59
C LEU A 78 6.77 2.82 0.24
N ALA A 79 7.27 3.37 -0.87
CA ALA A 79 6.96 2.88 -2.21
C ALA A 79 7.46 1.45 -2.40
N ILE A 80 8.64 1.10 -1.90
CA ILE A 80 9.23 -0.25 -1.97
C ILE A 80 8.41 -1.25 -1.17
N VAL A 81 7.98 -0.89 0.04
CA VAL A 81 7.12 -1.77 0.87
C VAL A 81 5.76 -1.99 0.21
N LEU A 82 5.14 -0.93 -0.33
CA LEU A 82 3.87 -1.03 -1.05
C LEU A 82 4.03 -1.82 -2.36
N ALA A 83 5.16 -1.70 -3.05
CA ALA A 83 5.46 -2.47 -4.25
C ALA A 83 5.65 -3.97 -3.92
N GLY A 84 6.39 -4.29 -2.86
CA GLY A 84 6.53 -5.66 -2.35
C GLY A 84 5.19 -6.26 -1.93
N LEU A 85 4.35 -5.48 -1.26
CA LEU A 85 2.99 -5.88 -0.90
C LEU A 85 2.14 -6.17 -2.15
N ARG A 86 2.16 -5.25 -3.12
CA ARG A 86 1.45 -5.42 -4.39
C ARG A 86 1.94 -6.65 -5.14
N PHE A 87 3.23 -6.93 -5.09
CA PHE A 87 3.82 -8.11 -5.70
C PHE A 87 3.34 -9.40 -5.01
N LEU A 88 3.37 -9.45 -3.67
CA LEU A 88 2.83 -10.57 -2.88
C LEU A 88 1.37 -10.86 -3.24
N LEU A 89 0.53 -9.81 -3.29
CA LEU A 89 -0.89 -9.94 -3.65
C LEU A 89 -1.08 -10.43 -5.10
N ARG A 90 -0.23 -9.98 -6.03
CA ARG A 90 -0.26 -10.45 -7.43
C ARG A 90 0.16 -11.90 -7.61
N GLN A 91 1.08 -12.37 -6.78
CA GLN A 91 1.53 -13.77 -6.77
C GLN A 91 0.54 -14.69 -6.04
N THR A 92 -0.29 -14.12 -5.18
CA THR A 92 -1.30 -14.87 -4.44
C THR A 92 -2.46 -15.24 -5.37
N PRO A 93 -2.86 -16.52 -5.46
CA PRO A 93 -4.04 -16.94 -6.18
C PRO A 93 -5.30 -16.21 -5.69
N THR A 94 -6.13 -15.72 -6.60
CA THR A 94 -7.32 -14.89 -6.26
C THR A 94 -8.28 -15.61 -5.32
N ASN A 95 -8.43 -16.93 -5.46
CA ASN A 95 -9.27 -17.75 -4.58
C ASN A 95 -8.78 -17.75 -3.11
N VAL A 96 -7.46 -17.74 -2.88
CA VAL A 96 -6.87 -17.66 -1.52
C VAL A 96 -7.06 -16.25 -0.96
N LEU A 97 -6.88 -15.23 -1.79
CA LEU A 97 -7.06 -13.85 -1.38
C LEU A 97 -8.51 -13.56 -0.96
N GLU A 98 -9.49 -14.01 -1.74
CA GLU A 98 -10.91 -13.86 -1.45
C GLU A 98 -11.32 -14.60 -0.17
N GLU A 99 -10.80 -15.81 0.04
CA GLU A 99 -11.04 -16.60 1.26
C GLU A 99 -10.57 -15.83 2.51
N HIS A 100 -9.34 -15.29 2.49
CA HIS A 100 -8.81 -14.53 3.63
C HIS A 100 -9.48 -13.17 3.80
N LEU A 101 -9.90 -12.52 2.71
CA LEU A 101 -10.65 -11.26 2.76
C LEU A 101 -12.04 -11.46 3.39
N ALA A 102 -12.75 -12.53 3.03
CA ALA A 102 -14.03 -12.88 3.61
C ALA A 102 -13.94 -13.16 5.13
N GLN A 103 -12.79 -13.64 5.60
CA GLN A 103 -12.52 -13.88 7.02
C GLN A 103 -12.05 -12.63 7.80
N ILE A 104 -11.79 -11.50 7.14
CA ILE A 104 -11.32 -10.22 7.75
C ILE A 104 -12.39 -9.11 7.62
N GLY A 105 -13.28 -9.24 6.64
CA GLY A 105 -14.44 -8.38 6.38
C GLY A 105 -15.33 -8.26 7.59
#